data_AF-A0A167F3F6-F1
#
_entry.id   AF-A0A167F3F6-F1
#
_cell.length_a   1.000
_cell.length_b   1.000
_cell.length_c   1.000
_cell.angle_alpha   90.00
_cell.angle_beta   90.00
_cell.angle_gamma   90.00
#
_symmetry.space_group_name_H-M   'P 1'
#
loop_
_entity.id
_entity.type
_entity.pdbx_description
1 polymer ?
#
loop_
_entity_poly.entity_id
_entity_poly.type
_entity_poly.pdbx_seq_one_letter_code
_entity_poly.pdbx_strand_id
1 'polypeptide(L)'
;MGTGKKEKSRRAREGTELSSHGNLRVKGENFYRDGKKVKKLSMYKEGRAQRNAKGEITQAASFQSTEIPNARVEPNRKWFGNTRVIAQDALNHFRESLGAKTKDSYQVLLRRNKLPMSLLEEASHDVPTVDILSNEPFDQTFGPKSQRKKPRTVVSSLDDLVTSVDEDLEKYEENVEHQKLLSGALGAFGDNSSTAGVANTDGFSIEAKEHIFSKGQSKRIWNELYKVIDSSDVVIHVLDARDPMGTRCTSVEQYIKKEAPHKHLIFVLNKCDLVPNWVSVSFGYYGVGLPPAAGAAPQTPLLLSLRSSR
;
A
#
# COMPACT_ATOMS: atom_id res chain seq x y z
N MET A 1 -21.41 0.26 60.04
CA MET A 1 -20.42 0.74 59.04
C MET A 1 -19.63 -0.45 58.50
N GLY A 2 -19.56 -0.63 57.17
CA GLY A 2 -18.89 -1.79 56.57
C GLY A 2 -17.37 -1.78 56.77
N THR A 3 -16.83 -2.80 57.42
CA THR A 3 -15.39 -3.00 57.64
C THR A 3 -14.69 -3.63 56.43
N GLY A 4 -15.42 -4.41 55.62
CA GLY A 4 -14.88 -5.16 54.48
C GLY A 4 -14.70 -4.37 53.17
N LYS A 5 -15.48 -3.30 52.94
CA LYS A 5 -15.45 -2.46 51.72
C LYS A 5 -14.65 -1.17 51.92
N LYS A 6 -13.52 -1.25 52.62
CA LYS A 6 -12.58 -0.13 52.79
C LYS A 6 -11.30 -0.43 52.03
N GLU A 7 -10.67 0.61 51.48
CA GLU A 7 -9.44 0.48 50.72
C GLU A 7 -8.29 -0.07 51.57
N LYS A 8 -8.24 0.27 52.86
CA LYS A 8 -7.33 -0.35 53.84
C LYS A 8 -7.55 -1.86 53.93
N SER A 9 -8.78 -2.30 54.22
CA SER A 9 -9.12 -3.73 54.33
C SER A 9 -8.93 -4.51 53.03
N ARG A 10 -9.21 -3.88 51.87
CA ARG A 10 -8.97 -4.46 50.55
C ARG A 10 -7.49 -4.72 50.33
N ARG A 11 -6.64 -3.71 50.56
CA ARG A 11 -5.19 -3.81 50.38
C ARG A 11 -4.57 -4.82 51.34
N ALA A 12 -5.05 -4.88 52.59
CA ALA A 12 -4.61 -5.89 53.55
C ALA A 12 -4.94 -7.30 53.05
N ARG A 13 -6.14 -7.50 52.49
CA ARG A 13 -6.57 -8.78 51.90
C ARG A 13 -5.79 -9.16 50.63
N GLU A 14 -5.47 -8.19 49.79
CA GLU A 14 -4.74 -8.40 48.54
C GLU A 14 -3.21 -8.42 48.72
N GLY A 15 -2.71 -8.22 49.95
CA GLY A 15 -1.27 -8.22 50.24
C GLY A 15 -0.52 -6.99 49.71
N THR A 16 -1.22 -5.95 49.24
CA THR A 16 -0.65 -4.72 48.69
C THR A 16 -0.36 -3.65 49.76
N GLU A 17 -0.44 -4.04 51.04
CA GLU A 17 -0.09 -3.19 52.19
C GLU A 17 1.41 -3.12 52.51
N LEU A 18 2.26 -3.95 51.91
CA LEU A 18 3.70 -3.92 52.18
C LEU A 18 4.29 -2.52 51.94
N SER A 19 5.05 -2.05 52.94
CA SER A 19 5.55 -0.69 53.19
C SER A 19 6.27 0.03 52.04
N SER A 20 6.60 -0.67 50.95
CA SER A 20 7.29 -0.11 49.78
C SER A 20 6.39 0.76 48.88
N HIS A 21 5.06 0.62 48.94
CA HIS A 21 4.14 1.29 48.01
C HIS A 21 3.33 2.46 48.60
N GLY A 22 3.51 2.80 49.88
CA GLY A 22 2.61 3.74 50.59
C GLY A 22 2.50 5.12 49.93
N ASN A 23 3.62 5.64 49.45
CA ASN A 23 3.83 6.98 48.90
C ASN A 23 3.79 7.03 47.35
N LEU A 24 3.79 5.87 46.69
CA LEU A 24 3.68 5.74 45.22
C LEU A 24 2.22 5.58 44.75
N ARG A 25 1.27 5.50 45.70
CA ARG A 25 -0.16 5.35 45.42
C ARG A 25 -0.72 6.58 44.71
N VAL A 26 -1.58 6.32 43.73
CA VAL A 26 -2.18 7.36 42.89
C VAL A 26 -3.59 7.66 43.38
N LYS A 27 -3.96 8.93 43.43
CA LYS A 27 -5.32 9.36 43.80
C LYS A 27 -6.34 8.75 42.83
N GLY A 28 -7.35 8.07 43.38
CA GLY A 28 -8.41 7.43 42.58
C GLY A 28 -8.21 5.94 42.30
N GLU A 29 -7.17 5.32 42.89
CA GLU A 29 -7.05 3.87 42.95
C GLU A 29 -8.19 3.26 43.77
N ASN A 30 -8.83 2.23 43.23
CA ASN A 30 -9.94 1.51 43.85
C ASN A 30 -10.01 0.07 43.33
N PHE A 31 -10.97 -0.71 43.82
CA PHE A 31 -11.17 -2.12 43.40
C PHE A 31 -11.29 -2.34 41.88
N TYR A 32 -11.73 -1.35 41.10
CA TYR A 32 -11.91 -1.47 39.64
C TYR A 32 -10.75 -0.88 38.81
N ARG A 33 -9.90 -0.08 39.45
CA ARG A 33 -8.88 0.77 38.80
C ARG A 33 -7.59 0.74 39.59
N ASP A 34 -6.63 0.01 39.05
CA ASP A 34 -5.25 0.04 39.52
C ASP A 34 -4.57 1.36 39.15
N GLY A 35 -3.48 1.71 39.82
CA GLY A 35 -2.73 2.95 39.57
C GLY A 35 -2.33 3.15 38.10
N LYS A 36 -2.01 2.09 37.34
CA LYS A 36 -1.72 2.17 35.89
C LYS A 36 -2.96 2.61 35.09
N LYS A 37 -4.12 2.03 35.40
CA LYS A 37 -5.40 2.34 34.74
C LYS A 37 -5.85 3.76 35.07
N VAL A 38 -5.64 4.20 36.32
CA VAL A 38 -5.89 5.58 36.75
C VAL A 38 -5.02 6.56 35.95
N LYS A 39 -3.71 6.34 35.85
CA LYS A 39 -2.81 7.19 35.03
C LYS A 39 -3.23 7.26 33.55
N LYS A 40 -3.61 6.13 32.95
CA LYS A 40 -4.12 6.09 31.57
C LYS A 40 -5.41 6.90 31.41
N LEU A 41 -6.35 6.80 32.35
CA LEU A 41 -7.60 7.55 32.30
C LEU A 41 -7.39 9.05 32.56
N SER A 42 -6.43 9.39 33.42
CA SER A 42 -5.99 10.75 33.68
C SER A 42 -5.52 11.45 32.41
N MET A 43 -4.83 10.74 31.50
CA MET A 43 -4.37 11.31 30.21
C MET A 43 -5.48 11.96 29.37
N TYR A 44 -6.73 11.47 29.42
CA TYR A 44 -7.83 12.10 28.67
C TYR A 44 -8.32 13.42 29.28
N LYS A 45 -7.95 13.68 30.53
CA LYS A 45 -8.33 14.89 31.30
C LYS A 45 -7.16 15.87 31.41
N GLU A 46 -5.95 15.34 31.49
CA GLU A 46 -4.70 16.06 31.65
C GLU A 46 -4.15 16.43 30.27
N GLY A 47 -3.79 17.69 30.08
CA GLY A 47 -3.39 18.23 28.77
C GLY A 47 -3.54 19.75 28.66
N ARG A 48 -3.87 20.41 29.77
CA ARG A 48 -4.01 21.87 29.87
C ARG A 48 -2.91 22.39 30.78
N ALA A 49 -2.40 23.58 30.47
CA ALA A 49 -1.46 24.27 31.34
C ALA A 49 -2.15 24.70 32.64
N GLN A 50 -1.46 24.57 33.77
CA GLN A 50 -1.93 25.08 35.07
C GLN A 50 -1.46 26.52 35.24
N ARG A 51 -2.35 27.40 35.72
CA ARG A 51 -2.08 28.83 35.88
C ARG A 51 -2.32 29.30 37.31
N ASN A 52 -1.57 30.29 37.75
CA ASN A 52 -1.85 30.99 39.01
C ASN A 52 -3.04 31.96 38.84
N ALA A 53 -3.49 32.58 39.94
CA ALA A 53 -4.58 33.56 39.91
C ALA A 53 -4.25 34.81 39.06
N LYS A 54 -2.96 35.12 38.86
CA LYS A 54 -2.49 36.22 38.00
C LYS A 54 -2.48 35.87 36.50
N GLY A 55 -2.79 34.60 36.15
CA GLY A 55 -2.83 34.12 34.77
C GLY A 55 -1.49 33.60 34.22
N GLU A 56 -0.43 33.58 35.04
CA GLU A 56 0.89 33.06 34.67
C GLU A 56 0.90 31.53 34.72
N ILE A 57 1.60 30.90 33.77
CA ILE A 57 1.68 29.44 33.67
C ILE A 57 2.63 28.92 34.75
N THR A 58 2.09 28.13 35.67
CA THR A 58 2.84 27.44 36.74
C THR A 58 3.36 26.08 36.29
N GLN A 59 2.58 25.39 35.44
CA GLN A 59 2.97 24.12 34.85
C GLN A 59 2.51 24.11 33.39
N ALA A 60 3.46 23.94 32.46
CA ALA A 60 3.16 23.80 31.04
C ALA A 60 2.31 22.54 30.78
N ALA A 61 1.56 22.54 29.68
CA ALA A 61 0.83 21.34 29.27
C ALA A 61 1.80 20.21 28.90
N SER A 62 1.31 18.97 28.95
CA SER A 62 2.09 17.79 28.55
C SER A 62 2.66 17.96 27.14
N PHE A 63 3.96 17.71 26.98
CA PHE A 63 4.71 17.85 25.72
C PHE A 63 4.79 19.28 25.15
N GLN A 64 4.57 20.30 25.98
CA GLN A 64 4.67 21.72 25.60
C GLN A 64 5.65 22.49 26.50
N SER A 65 6.80 21.89 26.84
CA SER A 65 7.87 22.58 27.57
C SER A 65 8.54 23.62 26.67
N THR A 66 8.70 24.85 27.17
CA THR A 66 9.40 25.94 26.47
C THR A 66 10.93 25.85 26.57
N GLU A 67 11.43 24.94 27.41
CA GLU A 67 12.87 24.78 27.65
C GLU A 67 13.57 24.23 26.39
N ILE A 68 14.62 24.91 25.96
CA ILE A 68 15.45 24.50 24.82
C ILE A 68 16.48 23.48 25.33
N PRO A 69 16.48 22.22 24.83
CA PRO A 69 17.43 21.22 25.29
C PRO A 69 18.84 21.48 24.74
N ASN A 70 19.86 21.05 25.48
CA ASN A 70 21.24 21.04 24.98
C ASN A 70 21.46 19.85 24.03
N ALA A 71 21.27 20.06 22.74
CA ALA A 71 21.33 19.03 21.71
C ALA A 71 22.75 18.75 21.19
N ARG A 72 23.67 18.34 22.08
CA ARG A 72 25.03 17.93 21.68
C ARG A 72 25.11 16.42 21.48
N VAL A 73 25.75 15.98 20.39
CA VAL A 73 26.07 14.57 20.14
C VAL A 73 27.51 14.32 20.57
N GLU A 74 27.72 13.40 21.49
CA GLU A 74 29.04 13.05 21.97
C GLU A 74 29.83 12.27 20.90
N PRO A 75 31.10 12.64 20.63
CA PRO A 75 31.95 11.88 19.72
C PRO A 75 32.20 10.47 20.29
N ASN A 76 31.85 9.44 19.54
CA ASN A 76 32.01 8.05 19.95
C ASN A 76 32.56 7.19 18.80
N ARG A 77 33.57 6.35 19.07
CA ARG A 77 34.11 5.44 18.05
C ARG A 77 33.06 4.45 17.52
N LYS A 78 32.04 4.14 18.33
CA LYS A 78 30.94 3.22 17.98
C LYS A 78 30.11 3.69 16.79
N TRP A 79 30.05 4.99 16.49
CA TRP A 79 29.31 5.51 15.33
C TRP A 79 29.86 4.98 14.00
N PHE A 80 31.16 4.67 13.95
CA PHE A 80 31.87 4.28 12.73
C PHE A 80 32.05 2.77 12.60
N GLY A 81 31.56 1.98 13.57
CA GLY A 81 31.58 0.52 13.50
C GLY A 81 30.37 -0.01 12.73
N ASN A 82 30.53 -1.16 12.08
CA ASN A 82 29.42 -1.83 11.41
C ASN A 82 28.32 -2.20 12.42
N THR A 83 27.11 -1.69 12.24
CA THR A 83 25.99 -1.88 13.18
C THR A 83 25.19 -3.16 12.94
N ARG A 84 25.17 -3.65 11.69
CA ARG A 84 24.49 -4.89 11.30
C ARG A 84 25.28 -5.58 10.20
N VAL A 85 25.77 -6.80 10.48
CA VAL A 85 26.52 -7.63 9.54
C VAL A 85 25.78 -8.97 9.39
N ILE A 86 25.76 -9.52 8.18
CA ILE A 86 25.21 -10.85 7.87
C ILE A 86 26.26 -11.65 7.10
N ALA A 87 26.43 -12.93 7.46
CA ALA A 87 27.30 -13.84 6.73
C ALA A 87 26.65 -14.29 5.42
N GLN A 88 27.44 -14.56 4.38
CA GLN A 88 26.93 -14.93 3.06
C GLN A 88 26.07 -16.22 3.09
N ASP A 89 26.50 -17.24 3.84
CA ASP A 89 25.75 -18.51 3.93
C ASP A 89 24.39 -18.31 4.60
N ALA A 90 24.35 -17.50 5.65
CA ALA A 90 23.11 -17.14 6.33
C ALA A 90 22.19 -16.30 5.42
N LEU A 91 22.75 -15.46 4.56
CA LEU A 91 22.03 -14.69 3.56
C LEU A 91 21.39 -15.62 2.50
N ASN A 92 22.16 -16.56 1.96
CA ASN A 92 21.66 -17.53 0.99
C ASN A 92 20.53 -18.39 1.58
N HIS A 93 20.71 -18.91 2.80
CA HIS A 93 19.65 -19.64 3.51
C HIS A 93 18.41 -18.76 3.77
N PHE A 94 18.60 -17.48 4.09
CA PHE A 94 17.50 -16.53 4.26
C PHE A 94 16.73 -16.30 2.95
N ARG A 95 17.42 -16.16 1.81
CA ARG A 95 16.80 -16.02 0.49
C ARG A 95 15.99 -17.25 0.10
N GLU A 96 16.53 -18.45 0.30
CA GLU A 96 15.84 -19.69 -0.04
C GLU A 96 14.58 -19.89 0.82
N SER A 97 14.74 -19.76 2.14
CA SER A 97 13.64 -20.01 3.10
C SER A 97 12.51 -18.99 3.02
N LEU A 98 12.81 -17.71 2.80
CA LEU A 98 11.79 -16.65 2.69
C LEU A 98 11.34 -16.38 1.27
N GLY A 99 12.16 -16.65 0.25
CA GLY A 99 11.75 -16.55 -1.14
C GLY A 99 10.58 -17.49 -1.45
N ALA A 100 10.62 -18.72 -0.93
CA ALA A 100 9.52 -19.67 -1.04
C ALA A 100 8.26 -19.21 -0.26
N LYS A 101 8.44 -18.69 0.96
CA LYS A 101 7.33 -18.33 1.86
C LYS A 101 6.68 -16.97 1.57
N THR A 102 7.40 -16.04 0.95
CA THR A 102 6.87 -14.69 0.63
C THR A 102 5.82 -14.74 -0.47
N LYS A 103 5.90 -15.74 -1.36
CA LYS A 103 4.92 -15.96 -2.44
C LYS A 103 3.67 -16.70 -1.95
N ASP A 104 3.77 -17.44 -0.84
CA ASP A 104 2.63 -18.14 -0.25
C ASP A 104 1.65 -17.13 0.36
N SER A 105 0.40 -17.16 -0.10
CA SER A 105 -0.65 -16.25 0.36
C SER A 105 -1.22 -16.63 1.74
N TYR A 106 -1.01 -17.86 2.22
CA TYR A 106 -1.49 -18.32 3.53
C TYR A 106 -0.48 -18.06 4.65
N GLN A 107 0.80 -18.02 4.34
CA GLN A 107 1.84 -17.80 5.32
C GLN A 107 2.13 -16.32 5.49
N VAL A 108 2.22 -15.90 6.75
CA VAL A 108 2.36 -14.50 7.10
C VAL A 108 3.56 -14.28 8.00
N LEU A 109 4.43 -13.35 7.61
CA LEU A 109 5.57 -12.94 8.42
C LEU A 109 5.17 -11.87 9.44
N LEU A 110 5.16 -12.25 10.73
CA LEU A 110 4.72 -11.38 11.83
C LEU A 110 5.75 -10.31 12.25
N ARG A 111 7.05 -10.59 12.11
CA ARG A 111 8.13 -9.69 12.58
C ARG A 111 9.05 -9.22 11.45
N ARG A 112 8.52 -8.36 10.57
CA ARG A 112 9.27 -7.85 9.41
C ARG A 112 10.37 -6.84 9.77
N ASN A 113 10.15 -5.96 10.75
CA ASN A 113 11.02 -4.81 11.04
C ASN A 113 12.47 -5.17 11.42
N LYS A 114 12.74 -6.41 11.85
CA LYS A 114 14.08 -6.86 12.21
C LYS A 114 14.82 -7.57 11.08
N LEU A 115 14.11 -7.98 10.03
CA LEU A 115 14.67 -8.78 8.94
C LEU A 115 15.09 -7.88 7.77
N PRO A 116 16.25 -8.14 7.13
CA PRO A 116 16.71 -7.35 6.00
C PRO A 116 15.97 -7.74 4.71
N MET A 117 14.71 -7.29 4.58
CA MET A 117 13.87 -7.65 3.44
C MET A 117 14.38 -7.14 2.09
N SER A 118 15.15 -6.05 2.07
CA SER A 118 15.78 -5.54 0.85
C SER A 118 16.79 -6.50 0.22
N LEU A 119 17.33 -7.46 0.98
CA LEU A 119 18.29 -8.44 0.47
C LEU A 119 17.64 -9.65 -0.20
N LEU A 120 16.30 -9.76 -0.17
CA LEU A 120 15.54 -10.85 -0.80
C LEU A 120 15.34 -10.66 -2.29
N GLU A 121 15.22 -9.42 -2.74
CA GLU A 121 15.03 -9.09 -4.15
C GLU A 121 16.40 -8.99 -4.82
N GLU A 122 16.75 -10.00 -5.63
CA GLU A 122 17.82 -9.81 -6.61
C GLU A 122 17.26 -8.93 -7.73
N ALA A 123 18.05 -7.93 -8.17
CA ALA A 123 17.67 -7.11 -9.29
C ALA A 123 17.34 -8.04 -10.47
N SER A 124 16.14 -7.88 -11.03
CA SER A 124 15.70 -8.63 -12.21
C SER A 124 16.77 -8.54 -13.28
N HIS A 125 16.98 -9.64 -14.00
CA HIS A 125 18.01 -9.76 -15.03
C HIS A 125 17.73 -8.90 -16.28
N ASP A 126 16.80 -7.95 -16.20
CA ASP A 126 16.58 -6.96 -17.23
C ASP A 126 17.77 -6.02 -17.23
N VAL A 127 18.63 -6.21 -18.23
CA VAL A 127 19.71 -5.28 -18.51
C VAL A 127 19.06 -3.93 -18.81
N PRO A 128 19.34 -2.87 -18.03
CA PRO A 128 18.79 -1.56 -18.33
C PRO A 128 19.18 -1.18 -19.76
N THR A 129 18.23 -0.64 -20.51
CA THR A 129 18.52 -0.08 -21.84
C THR A 129 19.70 0.88 -21.71
N VAL A 130 20.66 0.77 -22.62
CA VAL A 130 21.90 1.56 -22.59
C VAL A 130 21.56 3.05 -22.49
N ASP A 131 22.22 3.76 -21.57
CA ASP A 131 22.07 5.21 -21.47
C ASP A 131 22.76 5.89 -22.68
N ILE A 132 21.95 6.30 -23.65
CA ILE A 132 22.43 6.95 -24.89
C ILE A 132 22.90 8.39 -24.59
N LEU A 133 22.37 9.03 -23.54
CA LEU A 133 22.65 10.44 -23.23
C LEU A 133 24.07 10.66 -22.73
N SER A 134 24.70 9.64 -22.12
CA SER A 134 26.10 9.71 -21.71
C SER A 134 27.05 9.85 -22.92
N ASN A 135 26.64 9.31 -24.07
CA ASN A 135 27.46 9.26 -25.28
C ASN A 135 27.06 10.36 -26.27
N GLU A 136 25.76 10.65 -26.40
CA GLU A 136 25.20 11.59 -27.35
C GLU A 136 24.25 12.57 -26.65
N PRO A 137 24.76 13.69 -26.07
CA PRO A 137 23.91 14.69 -25.44
C PRO A 137 23.10 15.49 -26.47
N PHE A 138 21.93 16.00 -26.08
CA PHE A 138 20.99 16.66 -27.00
C PHE A 138 21.60 17.80 -27.83
N ASP A 139 22.44 18.66 -27.22
CA ASP A 139 23.12 19.79 -27.88
C ASP A 139 24.02 19.34 -29.05
N GLN A 140 24.54 18.11 -28.99
CA GLN A 140 25.44 17.55 -30.02
C GLN A 140 24.71 16.64 -31.03
N THR A 141 23.49 16.20 -30.74
CA THR A 141 22.70 15.36 -31.65
C THR A 141 21.87 16.16 -32.65
N PHE A 142 21.28 17.28 -32.21
CA PHE A 142 20.40 18.11 -33.03
C PHE A 142 20.63 19.60 -32.75
N GLY A 143 20.50 20.44 -33.78
CA GLY A 143 20.66 21.89 -33.67
C GLY A 143 22.02 22.42 -34.18
N PRO A 144 22.35 23.70 -33.88
CA PRO A 144 23.48 24.39 -34.49
C PRO A 144 24.85 23.77 -34.17
N LYS A 145 24.98 23.10 -33.01
CA LYS A 145 26.20 22.43 -32.56
C LYS A 145 26.21 20.93 -32.87
N SER A 146 25.30 20.46 -33.72
CA SER A 146 25.18 19.04 -34.08
C SER A 146 26.46 18.48 -34.69
N GLN A 147 27.01 17.47 -34.01
CA GLN A 147 28.21 16.74 -34.44
C GLN A 147 27.86 15.45 -35.20
N ARG A 148 26.63 14.93 -35.03
CA ARG A 148 26.20 13.70 -35.68
C ARG A 148 25.98 13.88 -37.17
N LYS A 149 26.76 13.17 -38.00
CA LYS A 149 26.67 13.23 -39.48
C LYS A 149 25.98 12.03 -40.13
N LYS A 150 25.91 10.88 -39.43
CA LYS A 150 25.27 9.65 -39.94
C LYS A 150 24.37 9.03 -38.87
N PRO A 151 23.22 8.44 -39.25
CA PRO A 151 22.39 7.69 -38.33
C PRO A 151 23.05 6.35 -37.97
N ARG A 152 22.74 5.84 -36.77
CA ARG A 152 23.04 4.46 -36.40
C ARG A 152 21.84 3.61 -36.81
N THR A 153 21.93 2.95 -37.96
CA THR A 153 20.87 2.09 -38.48
C THR A 153 21.05 0.67 -37.95
N VAL A 154 19.92 -0.01 -37.73
CA VAL A 154 19.91 -1.45 -37.38
C VAL A 154 20.08 -2.33 -38.62
N VAL A 155 19.71 -1.78 -39.78
CA VAL A 155 19.67 -2.47 -41.07
C VAL A 155 21.05 -2.50 -41.74
N SER A 156 21.42 -3.65 -42.31
CA SER A 156 22.70 -3.88 -43.00
C SER A 156 22.66 -3.66 -44.52
N SER A 157 21.58 -4.02 -45.19
CA SER A 157 21.46 -3.95 -46.66
C SER A 157 20.22 -3.16 -47.11
N LEU A 158 20.17 -2.78 -48.38
CA LEU A 158 19.00 -2.08 -48.93
C LEU A 158 17.77 -2.99 -48.99
N ASP A 159 17.98 -4.28 -49.26
CA ASP A 159 16.90 -5.27 -49.31
C ASP A 159 16.26 -5.46 -47.92
N ASP A 160 17.08 -5.53 -46.85
CA ASP A 160 16.60 -5.59 -45.45
C ASP A 160 15.81 -4.32 -45.05
N LEU A 161 16.12 -3.17 -45.67
CA LEU A 161 15.39 -1.94 -45.42
C LEU A 161 14.00 -2.01 -46.02
N VAL A 162 13.89 -2.51 -47.27
CA VAL A 162 12.61 -2.68 -47.96
C VAL A 162 11.71 -3.62 -47.18
N THR A 163 12.22 -4.75 -46.71
CA THR A 163 11.42 -5.69 -45.89
C THR A 163 10.96 -5.05 -44.58
N SER A 164 11.83 -4.30 -43.88
CA SER A 164 11.43 -3.61 -42.65
C SER A 164 10.37 -2.54 -42.88
N VAL A 165 10.42 -1.85 -44.03
CA VAL A 165 9.44 -0.83 -44.41
C VAL A 165 8.09 -1.48 -44.71
N ASP A 166 8.07 -2.59 -45.45
CA ASP A 166 6.83 -3.31 -45.74
C ASP A 166 6.16 -3.83 -44.45
N GLU A 167 6.94 -4.42 -43.54
CA GLU A 167 6.43 -4.85 -42.23
C GLU A 167 5.89 -3.68 -41.38
N ASP A 168 6.57 -2.53 -41.40
CA ASP A 168 6.14 -1.36 -40.63
C ASP A 168 4.90 -0.69 -41.25
N LEU A 169 4.74 -0.76 -42.58
CA LEU A 169 3.51 -0.34 -43.27
C LEU A 169 2.34 -1.25 -42.92
N GLU A 170 2.52 -2.57 -42.95
CA GLU A 170 1.50 -3.53 -42.52
C GLU A 170 1.08 -3.28 -41.07
N LYS A 171 2.05 -3.14 -40.14
CA LYS A 171 1.75 -2.79 -38.74
C LYS A 171 1.04 -1.45 -38.61
N TYR A 172 1.39 -0.47 -39.43
CA TYR A 172 0.74 0.84 -39.42
C TYR A 172 -0.73 0.72 -39.85
N GLU A 173 -1.00 0.03 -40.95
CA GLU A 173 -2.35 -0.23 -41.46
C GLU A 173 -3.18 -1.00 -40.42
N GLU A 174 -2.62 -2.06 -39.83
CA GLU A 174 -3.26 -2.82 -38.74
C GLU A 174 -3.59 -1.93 -37.54
N ASN A 175 -2.69 -1.03 -37.14
CA ASN A 175 -2.92 -0.11 -36.03
C ASN A 175 -4.02 0.92 -36.34
N VAL A 176 -4.06 1.43 -37.57
CA VAL A 176 -5.11 2.36 -38.03
C VAL A 176 -6.47 1.66 -38.05
N GLU A 177 -6.53 0.43 -38.59
CA GLU A 177 -7.75 -0.38 -38.58
C GLU A 177 -8.19 -0.72 -37.16
N HIS A 178 -7.26 -1.12 -36.29
CA HIS A 178 -7.54 -1.41 -34.90
C HIS A 178 -8.06 -0.16 -34.16
N GLN A 179 -7.45 1.01 -34.37
CA GLN A 179 -7.91 2.26 -33.78
C GLN A 179 -9.32 2.64 -34.26
N LYS A 180 -9.62 2.42 -35.55
CA LYS A 180 -10.95 2.62 -36.13
C LYS A 180 -11.99 1.71 -35.48
N LEU A 181 -11.69 0.42 -35.30
CA LEU A 181 -12.58 -0.51 -34.60
C LEU A 181 -12.79 -0.14 -33.13
N LEU A 182 -11.72 0.24 -32.41
CA LEU A 182 -11.77 0.61 -30.99
C LEU A 182 -12.58 1.89 -30.74
N SER A 183 -12.62 2.79 -31.72
CA SER A 183 -13.37 4.05 -31.64
C SER A 183 -14.89 3.87 -31.52
N GLY A 184 -15.42 2.65 -31.66
CA GLY A 184 -16.82 2.32 -31.37
C GLY A 184 -17.84 3.01 -32.30
N ALA A 185 -17.37 3.69 -33.35
CA ALA A 185 -18.21 4.32 -34.34
C ALA A 185 -18.67 3.29 -35.38
N LEU A 186 -19.73 2.55 -35.05
CA LEU A 186 -20.48 1.76 -36.02
C LEU A 186 -21.22 2.75 -36.96
N GLY A 187 -20.50 3.35 -37.91
CA GLY A 187 -21.10 4.16 -38.99
C GLY A 187 -20.40 5.48 -39.39
N ALA A 188 -19.34 5.94 -38.71
CA ALA A 188 -18.68 7.19 -39.09
C ALA A 188 -17.45 6.93 -39.96
N PHE A 189 -17.62 7.06 -41.28
CA PHE A 189 -16.52 7.17 -42.23
C PHE A 189 -15.87 8.55 -42.09
N GLY A 190 -14.57 8.63 -41.82
CA GLY A 190 -13.89 9.93 -41.81
C GLY A 190 -12.45 9.86 -41.31
N ASP A 191 -11.56 10.41 -42.10
CA ASP A 191 -10.11 10.34 -42.05
C ASP A 191 -9.46 11.11 -40.87
N ASN A 192 -8.36 10.56 -40.36
CA ASN A 192 -7.26 11.16 -39.62
C ASN A 192 -7.47 11.98 -38.32
N SER A 193 -6.94 11.38 -37.25
CA SER A 193 -6.09 11.99 -36.21
C SER A 193 -6.68 12.21 -34.81
N SER A 194 -5.97 11.60 -33.85
CA SER A 194 -5.96 11.88 -32.42
C SER A 194 -7.23 11.53 -31.64
N THR A 195 -7.04 10.71 -30.62
CA THR A 195 -7.99 10.29 -29.57
C THR A 195 -8.40 11.45 -28.64
N ALA A 196 -8.49 12.66 -29.18
CA ALA A 196 -9.07 13.87 -28.62
C ALA A 196 -9.91 14.66 -29.66
N GLY A 197 -9.98 14.20 -30.92
CA GLY A 197 -10.55 14.95 -32.05
C GLY A 197 -11.78 14.34 -32.74
N VAL A 198 -12.23 13.13 -32.36
CA VAL A 198 -13.34 12.43 -33.06
C VAL A 198 -14.73 13.06 -32.81
N ALA A 199 -14.83 14.12 -32.00
CA ALA A 199 -16.06 14.89 -31.84
C ALA A 199 -16.21 16.06 -32.84
N ASN A 200 -15.21 16.34 -33.69
CA ASN A 200 -15.20 17.59 -34.46
C ASN A 200 -15.37 17.44 -35.98
N THR A 201 -15.58 16.23 -36.52
CA THR A 201 -15.82 16.09 -37.98
C THR A 201 -17.21 16.60 -38.38
N ASP A 202 -18.21 16.41 -37.52
CA ASP A 202 -19.61 16.68 -37.83
C ASP A 202 -20.18 17.85 -37.00
N GLY A 203 -19.34 18.51 -36.19
CA GLY A 203 -19.73 19.63 -35.33
C GLY A 203 -20.58 19.25 -34.11
N PHE A 204 -20.73 17.95 -33.80
CA PHE A 204 -21.48 17.45 -32.65
C PHE A 204 -20.54 17.01 -31.52
N SER A 205 -20.69 17.62 -30.34
CA SER A 205 -19.97 17.19 -29.14
C SER A 205 -20.71 16.05 -28.42
N ILE A 206 -19.94 15.15 -27.81
CA ILE A 206 -20.47 14.16 -26.87
C ILE A 206 -20.97 14.91 -25.63
N GLU A 207 -22.14 14.53 -25.14
CA GLU A 207 -22.71 15.10 -23.92
C GLU A 207 -21.75 14.95 -22.72
N ALA A 208 -21.77 15.95 -21.84
CA ALA A 208 -20.92 15.95 -20.67
C ALA A 208 -21.32 14.84 -19.69
N LYS A 209 -20.33 14.06 -19.22
CA LYS A 209 -20.55 13.04 -18.20
C LYS A 209 -21.10 13.66 -16.92
N GLU A 210 -22.20 13.10 -16.41
CA GLU A 210 -22.83 13.58 -15.20
C GLU A 210 -21.90 13.49 -13.97
N HIS A 211 -21.97 14.48 -13.08
CA HIS A 211 -21.16 14.53 -11.86
C HIS A 211 -21.41 13.37 -10.88
N ILE A 212 -22.54 12.65 -11.01
CA ILE A 212 -22.86 11.49 -10.17
C ILE A 212 -21.83 10.37 -10.34
N PHE A 213 -21.30 10.19 -11.55
CA PHE A 213 -20.31 9.15 -11.85
C PHE A 213 -18.93 9.42 -11.24
N SER A 214 -18.66 10.65 -10.78
CA SER A 214 -17.43 11.01 -10.07
C SER A 214 -17.54 10.83 -8.55
N LYS A 215 -18.72 10.45 -8.04
CA LYS A 215 -18.88 10.12 -6.62
C LYS A 215 -18.03 8.88 -6.27
N GLY A 216 -17.48 8.87 -5.06
CA GLY A 216 -16.53 7.83 -4.62
C GLY A 216 -15.07 8.17 -4.87
N GLN A 217 -14.75 9.05 -5.83
CA GLN A 217 -13.37 9.41 -6.18
C GLN A 217 -12.88 10.70 -5.50
N SER A 218 -13.64 11.24 -4.54
CA SER A 218 -13.27 12.49 -3.86
C SER A 218 -12.03 12.32 -2.98
N LYS A 219 -11.16 13.35 -2.95
CA LYS A 219 -10.00 13.42 -2.04
C LYS A 219 -10.37 13.17 -0.58
N ARG A 220 -11.56 13.64 -0.15
CA ARG A 220 -12.05 13.40 1.21
C ARG A 220 -12.20 11.91 1.53
N ILE A 221 -12.76 11.13 0.59
CA ILE A 221 -12.99 9.69 0.76
C ILE A 221 -11.66 8.95 0.74
N TRP A 222 -10.77 9.30 -0.18
CA TRP A 222 -9.44 8.71 -0.26
C TRP A 222 -8.60 8.98 0.99
N ASN A 223 -8.67 10.19 1.56
CA ASN A 223 -7.98 10.50 2.82
C ASN A 223 -8.50 9.64 3.98
N GLU A 224 -9.82 9.46 4.07
CA GLU A 224 -10.42 8.56 5.06
C GLU A 224 -9.97 7.11 4.85
N LEU A 225 -9.93 6.64 3.60
CA LEU A 225 -9.45 5.30 3.25
C LEU A 225 -8.00 5.08 3.71
N TYR A 226 -7.07 5.97 3.35
CA TYR A 226 -5.66 5.83 3.73
C TYR A 226 -5.46 5.91 5.25
N LYS A 227 -6.24 6.73 5.96
CA LYS A 227 -6.24 6.77 7.43
C LYS A 227 -6.64 5.42 8.04
N VAL A 228 -7.67 4.77 7.47
CA VAL A 228 -8.12 3.44 7.93
C VAL A 228 -7.08 2.38 7.63
N ILE A 229 -6.49 2.40 6.42
CA ILE A 229 -5.42 1.47 6.05
C ILE A 229 -4.25 1.61 7.03
N ASP A 230 -3.80 2.83 7.31
CA ASP A 230 -2.67 3.07 8.23
C ASP A 230 -2.97 2.63 9.67
N SER A 231 -4.18 2.89 10.16
CA SER A 231 -4.60 2.51 11.52
C SER A 231 -4.85 1.00 11.69
N SER A 232 -5.01 0.26 10.60
CA SER A 232 -5.36 -1.18 10.62
C SER A 232 -4.14 -2.09 10.57
N ASP A 233 -4.19 -3.20 11.29
CA ASP A 233 -3.23 -4.31 11.15
C ASP A 233 -3.65 -5.28 10.03
N VAL A 234 -4.97 -5.48 9.88
CA VAL A 234 -5.60 -6.35 8.89
C VAL A 234 -6.63 -5.55 8.10
N VAL A 235 -6.53 -5.61 6.78
CA VAL A 235 -7.46 -5.01 5.81
C VAL A 235 -8.30 -6.11 5.18
N ILE A 236 -9.61 -5.99 5.31
CA ILE A 236 -10.57 -6.89 4.67
C ILE A 236 -11.14 -6.16 3.45
N HIS A 237 -10.96 -6.75 2.28
CA HIS A 237 -11.51 -6.28 1.02
C HIS A 237 -12.76 -7.08 0.70
N VAL A 238 -13.91 -6.47 0.94
CA VAL A 238 -15.22 -7.07 0.69
C VAL A 238 -15.56 -6.91 -0.79
N LEU A 239 -15.92 -8.02 -1.42
CA LEU A 239 -16.24 -8.11 -2.84
C LEU A 239 -17.67 -8.62 -3.04
N ASP A 240 -18.33 -8.21 -4.11
CA ASP A 240 -19.67 -8.69 -4.46
C ASP A 240 -19.55 -9.97 -5.30
N ALA A 241 -20.20 -11.06 -4.88
CA ALA A 241 -20.09 -12.37 -5.54
C ALA A 241 -20.63 -12.39 -6.99
N ARG A 242 -21.44 -11.40 -7.38
CA ARG A 242 -21.95 -11.28 -8.76
C ARG A 242 -20.88 -10.81 -9.75
N ASP A 243 -20.01 -9.91 -9.31
CA ASP A 243 -18.88 -9.39 -10.10
C ASP A 243 -17.70 -9.04 -9.17
N PRO A 244 -16.94 -10.06 -8.72
CA PRO A 244 -15.83 -9.84 -7.81
C PRO A 244 -14.63 -9.18 -8.51
N MET A 245 -14.52 -9.25 -9.84
CA MET A 245 -13.45 -8.58 -10.60
C MET A 245 -13.73 -7.08 -10.75
N GLY A 246 -14.96 -6.71 -11.11
CA GLY A 246 -15.34 -5.29 -11.25
C GLY A 246 -15.41 -4.55 -9.92
N THR A 247 -15.72 -5.24 -8.82
CA THR A 247 -15.75 -4.64 -7.48
C THR A 247 -14.40 -4.62 -6.77
N ARG A 248 -13.34 -5.18 -7.38
CA ARG A 248 -12.00 -5.22 -6.82
C ARG A 248 -11.19 -3.97 -7.16
N CYS A 249 -10.61 -3.35 -6.14
CA CYS A 249 -9.68 -2.24 -6.30
C CYS A 249 -8.20 -2.68 -6.33
N THR A 250 -7.65 -2.92 -7.53
CA THR A 250 -6.23 -3.33 -7.71
C THR A 250 -5.22 -2.28 -7.26
N SER A 251 -5.57 -1.00 -7.36
CA SER A 251 -4.69 0.11 -6.94
C SER A 251 -4.35 0.03 -5.45
N VAL A 252 -5.35 -0.22 -4.60
CA VAL A 252 -5.15 -0.34 -3.14
C VAL A 252 -4.33 -1.59 -2.81
N GLU A 253 -4.51 -2.68 -3.54
CA GLU A 253 -3.73 -3.91 -3.32
C GLU A 253 -2.27 -3.73 -3.67
N GLN A 254 -1.98 -3.06 -4.79
CA GLN A 254 -0.62 -2.72 -5.18
C GLN A 254 0.02 -1.77 -4.17
N TYR A 255 -0.74 -0.79 -3.68
CA TYR A 255 -0.30 0.12 -2.62
C TYR A 255 0.05 -0.64 -1.33
N ILE A 256 -0.83 -1.51 -0.84
CA ILE A 256 -0.57 -2.30 0.38
C ILE A 256 0.64 -3.21 0.17
N LYS A 257 0.76 -3.86 -1.00
CA LYS A 257 1.88 -4.77 -1.29
C LYS A 257 3.23 -4.05 -1.33
N LYS A 258 3.28 -2.83 -1.85
CA LYS A 258 4.51 -2.02 -1.99
C LYS A 258 4.85 -1.26 -0.72
N GLU A 259 3.92 -0.47 -0.20
CA GLU A 259 4.15 0.48 0.89
C GLU A 259 3.93 -0.13 2.27
N ALA A 260 2.97 -1.05 2.40
CA ALA A 260 2.57 -1.62 3.68
C ALA A 260 2.58 -3.15 3.69
N PRO A 261 3.69 -3.81 3.33
CA PRO A 261 3.72 -5.26 3.17
C PRO A 261 3.48 -6.02 4.49
N HIS A 262 3.66 -5.35 5.63
CA HIS A 262 3.38 -5.91 6.95
C HIS A 262 1.88 -6.03 7.26
N LYS A 263 1.02 -5.28 6.56
CA LYS A 263 -0.44 -5.36 6.73
C LYS A 263 -0.97 -6.56 5.97
N HIS A 264 -2.02 -7.18 6.51
CA HIS A 264 -2.60 -8.39 5.92
C HIS A 264 -3.84 -8.03 5.10
N LEU A 265 -3.89 -8.47 3.85
CA LEU A 265 -5.04 -8.27 2.96
C LEU A 265 -5.81 -9.58 2.82
N ILE A 266 -7.09 -9.56 3.17
CA ILE A 266 -7.98 -10.73 3.09
C ILE A 266 -9.19 -10.37 2.23
N PHE A 267 -9.58 -11.27 1.31
CA PHE A 267 -10.80 -11.10 0.52
C PHE A 267 -12.00 -11.76 1.21
N VAL A 268 -13.15 -11.08 1.17
CA VAL A 268 -14.42 -11.63 1.64
C VAL A 268 -15.45 -11.48 0.53
N LEU A 269 -15.89 -12.61 -0.02
CA LEU A 269 -17.02 -12.63 -0.96
C LEU A 269 -18.32 -12.46 -0.18
N ASN A 270 -19.08 -11.43 -0.53
CA ASN A 270 -20.37 -11.09 0.03
C ASN A 270 -21.47 -11.26 -1.03
N LYS A 271 -22.72 -11.38 -0.60
CA LYS A 271 -23.91 -11.62 -1.44
C LYS A 271 -23.89 -12.94 -2.22
N CYS A 272 -23.35 -13.99 -1.60
CA CYS A 272 -23.30 -15.33 -2.17
C CYS A 272 -24.70 -15.97 -2.35
N ASP A 273 -25.73 -15.42 -1.73
CA ASP A 273 -27.13 -15.80 -1.91
C ASP A 273 -27.67 -15.45 -3.31
N LEU A 274 -27.09 -14.44 -3.97
CA LEU A 274 -27.55 -13.95 -5.27
C LEU A 274 -26.98 -14.75 -6.45
N VAL A 275 -26.07 -15.69 -6.19
CA VAL A 275 -25.44 -16.53 -7.21
C VAL A 275 -25.58 -18.00 -6.82
N PRO A 276 -25.64 -18.93 -7.78
CA PRO A 276 -25.64 -20.35 -7.46
C PRO A 276 -24.43 -20.76 -6.63
N ASN A 277 -24.61 -21.74 -5.74
CA ASN A 277 -23.54 -22.20 -4.83
C ASN A 277 -22.23 -22.58 -5.53
N TRP A 278 -22.31 -23.20 -6.71
CA TRP A 278 -21.14 -23.60 -7.48
C TRP A 278 -20.31 -22.40 -7.96
N VAL A 279 -20.94 -21.25 -8.22
CA VAL A 279 -20.28 -20.01 -8.60
C VAL A 279 -19.47 -19.45 -7.42
N SER A 280 -20.09 -19.36 -6.24
CA SER A 280 -19.41 -18.89 -5.03
C SER A 280 -18.23 -19.78 -4.66
N VAL A 281 -18.39 -21.09 -4.80
CA VAL A 281 -17.33 -22.07 -4.55
C VAL A 281 -16.20 -21.89 -5.57
N SER A 282 -16.53 -21.76 -6.86
CA SER A 282 -15.54 -21.50 -7.93
C SER A 282 -14.67 -20.29 -7.62
N PHE A 283 -15.28 -19.14 -7.27
CA PHE A 283 -14.51 -17.95 -6.90
C PHE A 283 -13.64 -18.13 -5.65
N GLY A 284 -14.07 -18.97 -4.70
CA GLY A 284 -13.27 -19.33 -3.53
C GLY A 284 -12.07 -20.23 -3.86
N TYR A 285 -12.21 -21.16 -4.80
CA TYR A 285 -11.17 -22.12 -5.16
C TYR A 285 -10.11 -21.55 -6.11
N TYR A 286 -10.52 -20.76 -7.11
CA TYR A 286 -9.58 -20.17 -8.07
C TYR A 286 -8.93 -18.89 -7.55
N GLY A 287 -9.35 -18.42 -6.37
CA GLY A 287 -9.07 -17.08 -5.91
C GLY A 287 -9.78 -16.06 -6.79
N VAL A 288 -9.83 -14.83 -6.29
CA VAL A 288 -10.30 -13.68 -7.06
C VAL A 288 -9.16 -13.35 -8.05
N GLY A 289 -9.08 -14.08 -9.15
CA GLY A 289 -8.05 -14.02 -10.20
C GLY A 289 -8.46 -14.92 -11.37
N LEU A 290 -8.00 -14.60 -12.59
CA LEU A 290 -8.35 -15.33 -13.82
C LEU A 290 -8.26 -16.86 -13.60
N PRO A 291 -9.22 -17.67 -14.08
CA PRO A 291 -9.05 -19.12 -14.02
C PRO A 291 -7.74 -19.50 -14.71
N PRO A 292 -6.89 -20.37 -14.13
CA PRO A 292 -5.80 -20.93 -14.87
C PRO A 292 -6.36 -21.65 -16.09
N ALA A 293 -5.75 -21.42 -17.26
CA ALA A 293 -5.92 -22.30 -18.41
C ALA A 293 -5.78 -23.76 -17.94
N ALA A 294 -6.66 -24.62 -18.44
CA ALA A 294 -6.83 -25.99 -17.98
C ALA A 294 -5.50 -26.68 -17.64
N GLY A 295 -5.26 -26.94 -16.34
CA GLY A 295 -4.12 -27.77 -15.89
C GLY A 295 -3.21 -27.22 -14.79
N ALA A 296 -3.36 -25.96 -14.31
CA ALA A 296 -2.51 -25.46 -13.22
C ALA A 296 -3.14 -25.65 -11.82
N ALA A 297 -2.34 -26.09 -10.86
CA ALA A 297 -2.72 -26.26 -9.46
C ALA A 297 -3.17 -24.94 -8.81
N PRO A 298 -4.21 -24.94 -7.96
CA PRO A 298 -4.79 -23.72 -7.41
C PRO A 298 -3.83 -23.04 -6.43
N GLN A 299 -3.37 -21.82 -6.76
CA GLN A 299 -2.78 -20.90 -5.80
C GLN A 299 -3.92 -20.08 -5.19
N THR A 300 -4.32 -20.47 -3.99
CA THR A 300 -5.47 -19.90 -3.30
C THR A 300 -5.03 -18.73 -2.39
N PRO A 301 -5.71 -17.58 -2.42
CA PRO A 301 -5.71 -16.63 -1.30
C PRO A 301 -6.84 -16.96 -0.31
N LEU A 302 -6.64 -16.62 0.97
CA LEU A 302 -7.62 -16.83 2.04
C LEU A 302 -8.95 -16.12 1.72
N LEU A 303 -10.00 -16.92 1.48
CA LEU A 303 -11.37 -16.48 1.38
C LEU A 303 -12.21 -17.08 2.52
N LEU A 304 -12.71 -16.25 3.42
CA LEU A 304 -13.67 -16.65 4.45
C LEU A 304 -15.10 -16.44 3.91
N SER A 305 -15.81 -17.53 3.66
CA SER A 305 -17.25 -17.51 3.37
C SER A 305 -18.03 -17.46 4.69
N LEU A 306 -18.60 -16.30 5.02
CA LEU A 306 -19.53 -16.17 6.14
C LEU A 306 -20.95 -16.49 5.66
N ARG A 307 -21.45 -17.70 5.96
CA ARG A 307 -22.88 -18.01 5.88
C ARG A 307 -23.58 -17.44 7.11
N SER A 308 -24.55 -16.56 6.90
CA SER A 308 -25.55 -16.23 7.92
C SER A 308 -26.54 -17.38 7.99
N SER A 309 -26.53 -18.18 9.06
CA SER A 309 -27.61 -19.15 9.29
C SER A 309 -28.87 -18.39 9.71
N ARG A 310 -29.86 -18.38 8.83
CA ARG A 310 -31.27 -18.32 9.22
C ARG A 310 -31.99 -19.47 8.57
#